data_AF-A0A7G2IUM8-F1
#
_entry.id   AF-A0A7G2IUM8-F1
#
_cell.length_a   1.000
_cell.length_b   1.000
_cell.length_c   1.000
_cell.angle_alpha   90.00
_cell.angle_beta   90.00
_cell.angle_gamma   90.00
#
_symmetry.space_group_name_H-M   'P 1'
#
loop_
_entity.id
_entity.type
_entity.pdbx_description
1 polymer ?
#
loop_
_entity_poly.entity_id
_entity_poly.type
_entity_poly.pdbx_seq_one_letter_code
_entity_poly.pdbx_strand_id
1 'polypeptide(L)' 'MEKKLGIKMPSGCRVGQCESCSTKVIAGNVQHLNGVEPSDEGACLTCQCIPAGDITIDA' A
#
# COMPACT_ATOMS: atom_id res chain seq x y z
N MET A 1 -11.29 16.52 4.24
CA MET A 1 -11.50 16.64 2.79
C MET A 1 -10.33 15.95 2.11
N GLU A 2 -10.52 14.73 1.63
CA GLU A 2 -9.47 13.92 1.00
C GLU A 2 -9.49 14.16 -0.52
N LYS A 3 -8.49 14.90 -1.00
CA LYS A 3 -8.34 15.23 -2.42
C LYS A 3 -7.78 14.01 -3.15
N LYS A 4 -8.57 13.42 -4.05
CA LYS A 4 -8.10 12.36 -4.95
C LYS A 4 -7.20 12.98 -6.03
N LEU A 5 -6.03 12.40 -6.25
CA LEU A 5 -5.08 12.81 -7.29
C LEU A 5 -5.43 12.26 -8.69
N GLY A 6 -6.46 11.41 -8.80
CA GLY A 6 -6.84 10.78 -10.08
C GLY A 6 -5.88 9.68 -10.56
N ILE A 7 -4.89 9.31 -9.74
CA ILE A 7 -3.97 8.20 -10.03
C ILE A 7 -4.75 6.89 -9.94
N LYS A 8 -4.69 6.09 -11.02
CA LYS A 8 -5.24 4.75 -11.02
C LYS A 8 -4.23 3.81 -10.38
N MET A 9 -4.68 3.11 -9.36
CA MET A 9 -3.95 1.98 -8.79
C MET A 9 -4.79 0.71 -8.92
N PRO A 10 -4.15 -0.45 -9.09
CA PRO A 10 -4.86 -1.70 -9.13
C PRO A 10 -5.52 -1.95 -7.77
N SER A 11 -6.79 -2.38 -7.80
CA SER A 11 -7.58 -2.60 -6.59
C SER A 11 -8.50 -3.79 -6.81
N GLY A 12 -8.53 -4.71 -5.86
CA GLY A 12 -9.43 -5.87 -5.85
C GLY A 12 -10.33 -5.88 -4.62
N CYS A 13 -10.14 -6.86 -3.73
CA CYS A 13 -10.98 -7.12 -2.56
C CYS A 13 -10.96 -6.02 -1.48
N ARG A 14 -9.93 -5.17 -1.44
CA ARG A 14 -9.71 -4.10 -0.43
C ARG A 14 -9.60 -4.55 1.04
N VAL A 15 -9.42 -5.86 1.26
CA VAL A 15 -9.21 -6.46 2.59
C VAL A 15 -7.88 -7.22 2.68
N GLY A 16 -6.98 -6.99 1.72
CA GLY A 16 -5.64 -7.58 1.71
C GLY A 16 -5.55 -9.08 1.40
N GLN A 17 -6.61 -9.68 0.84
CA GLN A 17 -6.66 -11.13 0.55
C GLN A 17 -6.34 -11.50 -0.90
N CYS A 18 -6.67 -10.64 -1.87
CA CYS A 18 -6.50 -10.93 -3.30
C CYS A 18 -5.18 -10.42 -3.88
N GLU A 19 -4.41 -9.66 -3.08
CA GLU A 19 -3.09 -9.10 -3.42
C GLU A 19 -3.03 -8.19 -4.66
N SER A 20 -4.16 -7.92 -5.33
CA SER A 20 -4.23 -7.04 -6.50
C SER A 20 -3.85 -5.59 -6.22
N CYS A 21 -3.79 -5.18 -4.95
CA CYS A 21 -3.40 -3.84 -4.50
C CYS A 21 -1.91 -3.77 -4.08
N SER A 22 -1.13 -4.83 -4.36
CA SER A 22 0.29 -4.93 -4.00
C SER A 22 1.16 -4.00 -4.84
N THR A 23 2.05 -3.28 -4.18
CA THR A 23 3.09 -2.42 -4.75
C THR A 23 4.34 -2.52 -3.89
N LYS A 24 5.48 -2.07 -4.41
CA LYS A 24 6.74 -1.99 -3.66
C LYS A 24 6.97 -0.58 -3.15
N VAL A 25 7.35 -0.46 -1.88
CA VAL A 25 7.88 0.77 -1.28
C VAL A 25 9.35 0.90 -1.67
N ILE A 26 9.66 1.98 -2.41
CA ILE A 26 11.00 2.32 -2.87
C ILE A 26 11.74 3.12 -1.77
N ALA A 27 11.02 3.98 -1.05
CA ALA A 27 11.57 4.78 0.03
C ALA A 27 10.50 5.14 1.09
N GLY A 28 10.94 5.29 2.33
CA GLY A 28 10.07 5.58 3.47
C GLY A 28 9.46 4.34 4.10
N ASN A 29 8.50 4.54 5.01
CA ASN A 29 7.89 3.46 5.80
C ASN A 29 6.36 3.53 5.73
N VAL A 30 5.75 2.36 5.70
CA VAL A 30 4.30 2.18 5.80
C VAL A 30 3.96 1.36 7.04
N GLN A 31 2.76 1.57 7.57
CA GLN A 31 2.20 0.78 8.65
C GLN A 31 1.09 -0.10 8.09
N HIS A 32 1.19 -1.40 8.36
CA HIS A 32 0.22 -2.40 7.94
C HIS A 32 -0.95 -2.44 8.94
N LEU A 33 -2.16 -2.15 8.46
CA LEU A 33 -3.37 -2.06 9.30
C LEU A 33 -3.83 -3.42 9.84
N ASN A 34 -3.49 -4.50 9.13
CA ASN A 34 -3.76 -5.87 9.57
C ASN A 34 -2.70 -6.40 10.56
N GLY A 35 -1.65 -5.62 10.87
CA GLY A 35 -0.54 -6.03 11.73
C GLY A 35 0.34 -7.14 11.15
N VAL A 36 0.14 -7.50 9.89
CA VAL A 36 0.92 -8.53 9.20
C VAL A 36 1.78 -7.84 8.15
N GLU A 37 3.08 -7.82 8.40
CA GLU A 37 4.05 -7.42 7.38
C GLU A 37 4.10 -8.52 6.30
N PRO A 38 4.08 -8.15 5.02
CA PRO A 38 4.21 -9.12 3.94
C PRO A 38 5.61 -9.75 3.99
N SER A 39 5.69 -11.00 3.55
CA SER A 39 6.93 -11.76 3.51
C SER A 39 7.99 -11.16 2.58
N ASP A 40 7.57 -10.40 1.57
CA ASP A 40 8.44 -9.68 0.66
C ASP A 40 8.84 -8.32 1.25
N GLU A 41 10.15 -8.13 1.46
CA GLU A 41 10.68 -6.89 2.01
C GLU A 41 10.33 -5.70 1.13
N GLY A 42 9.62 -4.74 1.72
CA GLY A 42 9.14 -3.54 1.03
C GLY A 42 7.86 -3.75 0.21
N ALA A 43 7.24 -4.94 0.20
CA ALA A 43 5.90 -5.08 -0.36
C ALA A 43 4.87 -4.36 0.52
N CYS A 44 3.86 -3.77 -0.11
CA CYS A 44 2.75 -3.13 0.58
C CYS A 44 1.46 -3.31 -0.19
N LEU A 45 0.43 -3.73 0.54
CA LEU A 45 -0.94 -3.75 0.05
C LEU A 45 -1.53 -2.35 0.26
N THR A 46 -1.57 -1.52 -0.79
CA THR A 46 -2.07 -0.12 -0.72
C THR A 46 -3.47 0.01 -0.10
N CYS A 47 -4.26 -1.07 -0.14
CA CYS A 47 -5.58 -1.14 0.46
C CYS A 47 -5.60 -1.45 1.98
N GLN A 48 -4.45 -1.81 2.57
CA GLN A 48 -4.27 -2.16 3.99
C GLN A 48 -2.98 -1.55 4.58
N CYS A 49 -2.38 -0.55 3.92
CA CYS A 49 -1.24 0.20 4.43
C CYS A 49 -1.63 1.66 4.63
N ILE A 50 -1.03 2.31 5.64
CA ILE A 50 -1.00 3.77 5.75
C ILE A 50 0.46 4.26 5.75
N PRO A 51 0.78 5.37 5.09
CA PRO A 51 2.12 5.95 5.16
C PRO A 51 2.41 6.45 6.58
N ALA A 52 3.57 6.12 7.12
CA ALA A 52 4.06 6.65 8.40
C ALA A 52 4.80 8.01 8.25
N GLY A 53 4.88 8.51 7.02
CA GLY A 53 5.55 9.75 6.63
C GLY A 53 5.56 9.87 5.10
N ASP A 54 6.48 10.65 4.56
CA ASP A 54 6.69 10.72 3.11
C ASP A 54 7.21 9.37 2.59
N ILE A 55 6.55 8.83 1.56
CA ILE A 55 6.90 7.55 0.94
C ILE A 55 6.97 7.67 -0.58
N THR A 56 7.75 6.77 -1.19
CA THR A 56 7.79 6.55 -2.63
C THR A 56 7.44 5.09 -2.89
N ILE A 57 6.53 4.84 -3.83
CA ILE A 57 6.05 3.50 -4.21
C ILE A 57 6.12 3.31 -5.72
N ASP A 58 6.21 2.06 -6.16
CA ASP A 58 6.24 1.67 -7.57
C ASP A 58 4.80 1.51 -8.11
N ALA A 59 4.31 2.50 -8.86
CA ALA A 59 2.90 2.65 -9.25
C ALA A 59 2.60 2.18 -10.67
#